data_AF-A0A0X3VJM1-F1
#
_entry.id   AF-A0A0X3VJM1-F1
#
_cell.length_a   1.000
_cell.length_b   1.000
_cell.length_c   1.000
_cell.angle_alpha   90.00
_cell.angle_beta   90.00
_cell.angle_gamma   90.00
#
_symmetry.space_group_name_H-M   'P 1'
#
loop_
_entity.id
_entity.type
_entity.pdbx_description
1 polymer ?
#
loop_
_entity_poly.entity_id
_entity_poly.type
_entity_poly.pdbx_seq_one_letter_code
_entity_poly.pdbx_strand_id
1 'polypeptide(L)'
;MILEGDGRAEVRNLGGEDWDFDEGWGLTGTGTWQLVKGGSGQTIGGAPAVQVSITNVTGQIQRPPRDIDEWTTEPFAPIAQYTWEFGMERTNEGLQPYYLAGDPDAPNLYHLERSDRPTLAPR
;
A
#
# COMPACT_ATOMS: atom_id res chain seq x y z
N MET A 1 4.32 3.77 -5.65
CA MET A 1 3.89 4.70 -4.59
C MET A 1 4.99 5.73 -4.36
N ILE A 2 4.66 6.94 -3.95
CA ILE A 2 5.61 7.99 -3.56
C ILE A 2 5.24 8.51 -2.17
N LEU A 3 6.22 8.60 -1.28
CA LEU A 3 6.10 9.13 0.07
C LEU A 3 7.03 10.34 0.20
N GLU A 4 6.45 11.53 0.34
CA GLU A 4 7.21 12.78 0.41
C GLU A 4 7.68 13.07 1.84
N GLY A 5 8.83 13.71 2.00
CA GLY A 5 9.39 14.02 3.33
C GLY A 5 8.52 14.91 4.22
N ASP A 6 7.51 15.57 3.65
CA ASP A 6 6.53 16.40 4.38
C ASP A 6 5.23 15.67 4.74
N GLY A 7 5.19 14.34 4.57
CA GLY A 7 4.06 13.50 4.97
C GLY A 7 2.99 13.33 3.90
N ARG A 8 3.16 13.86 2.68
CA ARG A 8 2.24 13.58 1.55
C ARG A 8 2.50 12.22 0.91
N ALA A 9 1.44 11.56 0.44
CA ALA A 9 1.51 10.29 -0.26
C ALA A 9 0.76 10.31 -1.61
N GLU A 10 1.31 9.61 -2.61
CA GLU A 10 0.69 9.32 -3.91
C GLU A 10 0.76 7.81 -4.18
N VAL A 11 -0.38 7.18 -4.48
CA VAL A 11 -0.45 5.78 -4.92
C VAL A 11 -1.00 5.71 -6.34
N ARG A 12 -0.56 4.67 -7.08
CA ARG A 12 -1.06 4.36 -8.42
C ARG A 12 -1.32 2.87 -8.52
N ASN A 13 -2.57 2.51 -8.78
CA ASN A 13 -3.04 1.13 -8.96
C ASN A 13 -2.55 0.17 -7.86
N LEU A 14 -2.47 0.65 -6.60
CA LEU A 14 -2.06 -0.14 -5.45
C LEU A 14 -3.25 -0.96 -4.95
N GLY A 15 -3.10 -2.28 -4.88
CA GLY A 15 -4.18 -3.19 -4.46
C GLY A 15 -4.39 -3.20 -2.95
N GLY A 16 -5.43 -3.91 -2.50
CA GLY A 16 -5.70 -4.15 -1.08
C GLY A 16 -4.53 -4.83 -0.36
N GLU A 17 -4.43 -4.55 0.94
CA GLU A 17 -3.49 -5.21 1.85
C GLU A 17 -4.11 -6.50 2.41
N ASP A 18 -3.27 -7.48 2.77
CA ASP A 18 -3.69 -8.74 3.38
C ASP A 18 -4.81 -9.42 2.57
N TRP A 19 -5.95 -9.70 3.21
CA TRP A 19 -7.11 -10.37 2.61
C TRP A 19 -7.87 -9.50 1.62
N ASP A 20 -7.70 -8.17 1.68
CA ASP A 20 -8.29 -7.27 0.69
C ASP A 20 -7.61 -7.43 -0.69
N PHE A 21 -6.47 -8.14 -0.76
CA PHE A 21 -5.85 -8.55 -2.02
C PHE A 21 -6.82 -9.39 -2.88
N ASP A 22 -7.58 -10.30 -2.27
CA ASP A 22 -8.49 -11.22 -2.96
C ASP A 22 -9.68 -10.49 -3.59
N GLU A 23 -9.99 -9.28 -3.11
CA GLU A 23 -11.02 -8.43 -3.68
C GLU A 23 -10.63 -7.88 -5.07
N GLY A 24 -9.36 -8.01 -5.46
CA GLY A 24 -8.88 -7.77 -6.82
C GLY A 24 -8.92 -6.32 -7.29
N TRP A 25 -9.22 -5.36 -6.41
CA TRP A 25 -9.23 -3.94 -6.77
C TRP A 25 -7.81 -3.33 -6.70
N GLY A 26 -7.66 -2.14 -7.29
CA GLY A 26 -6.48 -1.30 -7.13
C GLY A 26 -6.83 0.18 -7.16
N LEU A 27 -6.14 0.98 -6.36
CA LEU A 27 -6.48 2.38 -6.12
C LEU A 27 -5.37 3.33 -6.59
N THR A 28 -5.79 4.44 -7.18
CA THR A 28 -4.97 5.61 -7.51
C THR A 28 -5.52 6.83 -6.77
N GLY A 29 -4.64 7.58 -6.10
CA GLY A 29 -5.06 8.74 -5.31
C GLY A 29 -3.94 9.38 -4.51
N THR A 30 -4.30 10.39 -3.73
CA THR A 30 -3.39 11.10 -2.84
C THR A 30 -3.90 11.14 -1.40
N GLY A 31 -2.98 11.32 -0.47
CA GLY A 31 -3.28 11.42 0.96
C GLY A 31 -2.02 11.68 1.77
N THR A 32 -1.91 11.03 2.93
CA THR A 32 -0.82 11.26 3.89
C THR A 32 -0.16 9.97 4.32
N TRP A 33 1.08 10.08 4.81
CA TRP A 33 1.76 8.99 5.48
C TRP A 33 2.42 9.42 6.79
N GLN A 34 2.63 8.46 7.67
CA GLN A 34 3.28 8.64 8.96
C GLN A 34 4.00 7.38 9.42
N LEU A 35 5.02 7.55 10.27
CA LEU A 35 5.61 6.44 11.00
C LEU A 35 4.73 6.09 12.19
N VAL A 36 4.35 4.82 12.29
CA VAL A 36 3.62 4.25 13.41
C VAL A 36 4.46 3.18 14.08
N LYS A 37 4.15 2.85 15.34
CA LYS A 37 4.84 1.76 16.06
C LYS A 37 4.59 0.37 15.47
N GLY A 38 3.74 0.26 14.44
CA GLY A 38 3.25 -0.98 13.86
C GLY A 38 2.03 -1.51 14.61
N GLY A 39 1.02 -1.95 13.87
CA GLY A 39 -0.11 -2.71 14.40
C GLY A 39 0.15 -4.22 14.49
N SER A 40 -0.91 -4.99 14.75
CA SER A 40 -0.92 -6.46 14.78
C SER A 40 -1.17 -7.11 13.41
N GLY A 41 -1.03 -6.36 12.32
CA GLY A 41 -1.23 -6.88 10.96
C GLY A 41 -0.24 -8.01 10.65
N GLN A 42 -0.72 -9.05 9.98
CA GLN A 42 0.11 -10.23 9.66
C GLN A 42 1.30 -9.85 8.76
N THR A 43 1.15 -8.80 7.95
CA THR A 43 2.17 -8.32 7.01
C THR A 43 3.36 -7.59 7.67
N ILE A 44 3.18 -6.99 8.85
CA ILE A 44 4.20 -6.14 9.48
C ILE A 44 4.84 -6.75 10.73
N GLY A 45 4.35 -7.89 11.22
CA GLY A 45 4.99 -8.66 12.30
C GLY A 45 5.21 -7.89 13.61
N GLY A 46 4.46 -6.81 13.86
CA GLY A 46 4.63 -5.93 15.02
C GLY A 46 5.85 -5.00 14.97
N ALA A 47 6.52 -4.86 13.83
CA ALA A 47 7.61 -3.90 13.63
C ALA A 47 7.07 -2.48 13.37
N PRO A 48 7.87 -1.41 13.61
CA PRO A 48 7.52 -0.06 13.18
C PRO A 48 7.06 -0.07 11.72
N ALA A 49 5.96 0.60 11.43
CA ALA A 49 5.36 0.60 10.10
C ALA A 49 5.23 2.03 9.57
N VAL A 50 5.18 2.14 8.25
CA VAL A 50 4.73 3.33 7.55
C VAL A 50 3.25 3.14 7.25
N GLN A 51 2.40 3.97 7.85
CA GLN A 51 0.98 3.98 7.54
C GLN A 51 0.73 4.98 6.42
N VAL A 52 0.03 4.55 5.37
CA VAL A 52 -0.33 5.39 4.21
C VAL A 52 -1.84 5.43 4.09
N SER A 53 -2.43 6.60 4.26
CA SER A 53 -3.88 6.81 4.15
C SER A 53 -4.19 7.65 2.93
N ILE A 54 -4.99 7.11 2.02
CA ILE A 54 -5.44 7.80 0.81
C ILE A 54 -6.89 8.18 0.98
N THR A 55 -7.18 9.48 0.91
CA THR A 55 -8.52 10.06 1.12
C THR A 55 -9.02 10.84 -0.09
N ASN A 56 -8.13 11.14 -1.05
CA ASN A 56 -8.47 11.75 -2.33
C ASN A 56 -8.26 10.73 -3.44
N VAL A 57 -9.24 9.85 -3.62
CA VAL A 57 -9.22 8.79 -4.63
C VAL A 57 -9.59 9.38 -5.99
N THR A 58 -8.71 9.19 -6.98
CA THR A 58 -8.88 9.71 -8.34
C THR A 58 -9.02 8.61 -9.40
N GLY A 59 -8.79 7.35 -9.01
CA GLY A 59 -9.03 6.20 -9.88
C GLY A 59 -9.11 4.91 -9.10
N GLN A 60 -9.93 4.00 -9.59
CA GLN A 60 -10.04 2.62 -9.12
C GLN A 60 -10.03 1.71 -10.34
N ILE A 61 -9.29 0.62 -10.24
CA ILE A 61 -9.29 -0.46 -11.22
C ILE A 61 -9.80 -1.73 -10.55
N GLN A 62 -10.43 -2.59 -11.33
CA GLN A 62 -10.72 -3.96 -10.96
C GLN A 62 -9.82 -4.85 -11.81
N ARG A 63 -8.97 -5.65 -11.17
CA ARG A 63 -8.21 -6.71 -11.82
C ARG A 63 -9.08 -7.98 -11.82
N PRO A 64 -9.02 -8.82 -12.86
CA PRO A 64 -9.61 -10.14 -12.78
C PRO A 64 -8.96 -10.90 -11.61
N PRO A 65 -9.73 -11.58 -10.74
CA PRO A 65 -9.17 -12.47 -9.73
C PRO A 65 -8.24 -13.48 -10.41
N ARG A 66 -7.06 -13.72 -9.82
CA ARG A 66 -6.16 -14.79 -10.25
C ARG A 66 -6.72 -16.10 -9.67
N ASP A 67 -7.52 -16.80 -10.46
CA ASP A 67 -7.93 -18.20 -10.25
C ASP A 67 -8.62 -18.52 -8.90
N ILE A 68 -9.91 -18.17 -8.78
CA ILE A 68 -10.79 -18.69 -7.72
C ILE A 68 -12.09 -19.19 -8.38
N ASP A 69 -12.48 -20.42 -8.07
CA ASP A 69 -13.53 -21.23 -8.73
C ASP A 69 -14.97 -20.69 -8.61
N GLU A 70 -15.21 -19.53 -8.00
CA GLU A 70 -16.51 -18.86 -8.01
C GLU A 70 -16.34 -17.35 -8.19
N TRP A 71 -16.86 -16.86 -9.32
CA TRP A 71 -16.85 -15.46 -9.70
C TRP A 71 -17.81 -14.67 -8.80
N THR A 72 -17.29 -13.71 -8.02
CA THR A 72 -18.09 -12.56 -7.63
C THR A 72 -18.11 -11.58 -8.80
N THR A 73 -19.19 -11.61 -9.57
CA THR A 73 -19.44 -10.68 -10.69
C THR A 73 -19.94 -9.31 -10.23
N GLU A 74 -19.98 -9.05 -8.93
CA GLU A 74 -20.44 -7.78 -8.39
C GLU A 74 -19.32 -6.74 -8.50
N PRO A 75 -19.55 -5.61 -9.20
CA PRO A 75 -18.56 -4.54 -9.25
C PRO A 75 -18.26 -4.06 -7.84
N PHE A 76 -16.98 -4.02 -7.48
CA PHE A 76 -16.58 -3.48 -6.18
C PHE A 76 -17.07 -2.04 -6.04
N ALA A 77 -17.71 -1.71 -4.91
CA ALA A 77 -18.22 -0.37 -4.66
C ALA A 77 -17.07 0.66 -4.72
N PRO A 78 -17.32 1.91 -5.14
CA PRO A 78 -16.27 2.92 -5.19
C PRO A 78 -15.58 3.08 -3.82
N ILE A 79 -14.26 2.89 -3.78
CA ILE A 79 -13.46 3.10 -2.58
C ILE A 79 -13.25 4.59 -2.40
N ALA A 80 -13.81 5.15 -1.33
CA ALA A 80 -13.65 6.57 -1.00
C ALA A 80 -12.32 6.85 -0.28
N GLN A 81 -11.81 5.87 0.47
CA GLN A 81 -10.53 5.95 1.18
C GLN A 81 -10.00 4.56 1.50
N TYR A 82 -8.69 4.44 1.65
CA TYR A 82 -8.05 3.20 2.08
C TYR A 82 -6.75 3.50 2.83
N THR A 83 -6.37 2.64 3.76
CA THR A 83 -5.12 2.75 4.52
C THR A 83 -4.33 1.47 4.43
N TRP A 84 -3.05 1.59 4.08
CA TRP A 84 -2.07 0.50 4.07
C TRP A 84 -1.08 0.66 5.21
N GLU A 85 -0.55 -0.45 5.73
CA GLU A 85 0.62 -0.49 6.60
C GLU A 85 1.80 -1.19 5.92
N PHE A 86 2.94 -0.51 5.86
CA PHE A 86 4.18 -0.99 5.26
C PHE A 86 5.18 -1.30 6.36
N GLY A 87 5.77 -2.49 6.37
CA GLY A 87 6.78 -2.87 7.35
C GLY A 87 8.08 -2.09 7.15
N MET A 88 8.89 -2.00 8.21
CA MET A 88 10.23 -1.42 8.14
C MET A 88 11.27 -2.48 8.48
N GLU A 89 12.23 -2.68 7.59
CA GLU A 89 13.39 -3.54 7.82
C GLU A 89 14.63 -2.69 8.10
N ARG A 90 15.50 -3.16 8.99
CA ARG A 90 16.82 -2.56 9.19
C ARG A 90 17.82 -3.24 8.26
N THR A 91 18.37 -2.46 7.34
CA THR A 91 19.41 -2.89 6.40
C THR A 91 20.75 -2.24 6.76
N ASN A 92 21.80 -2.56 5.99
CA ASN A 92 23.11 -1.93 6.15
C ASN A 92 23.10 -0.43 5.76
N GLU A 93 22.10 0.01 5.00
CA GLU A 93 21.96 1.38 4.50
C GLU A 93 21.03 2.24 5.37
N GLY A 94 20.32 1.63 6.32
CA GLY A 94 19.39 2.31 7.21
C GLY A 94 18.09 1.55 7.41
N LEU A 95 17.01 2.27 7.70
CA LEU A 95 15.67 1.70 7.72
C LEU A 95 15.06 1.77 6.31
N GLN A 96 14.56 0.65 5.82
CA GLN A 96 13.96 0.53 4.51
C GLN A 96 12.50 0.05 4.61
N PRO A 97 11.53 0.80 4.08
CA PRO A 97 10.15 0.34 4.01
C PRO A 97 10.01 -0.83 3.04
N TYR A 98 9.16 -1.79 3.38
CA TYR A 98 8.77 -2.90 2.50
C TYR A 98 7.25 -3.12 2.55
N TYR A 99 6.73 -3.79 1.54
CA TYR A 99 5.38 -4.36 1.56
C TYR A 99 5.40 -5.79 1.06
N LEU A 100 4.39 -6.53 1.50
CA LEU A 100 4.05 -7.83 0.97
C LEU A 100 2.94 -7.64 -0.07
N ALA A 101 3.05 -8.31 -1.21
CA ALA A 101 2.01 -8.30 -2.23
C ALA A 101 1.87 -9.65 -2.91
N GLY A 102 0.64 -9.98 -3.27
CA GLY A 102 0.26 -11.28 -3.81
C GLY A 102 -0.58 -12.06 -2.81
N ASP A 103 -0.68 -13.36 -3.08
CA ASP A 103 -1.37 -14.33 -2.23
C ASP A 103 -0.89 -14.21 -0.77
N PRO A 104 -1.80 -14.01 0.21
CA PRO A 104 -1.44 -13.87 1.62
C PRO A 104 -0.77 -15.12 2.21
N ASP A 105 -1.00 -16.31 1.65
CA ASP A 105 -0.32 -17.55 2.07
C ASP A 105 1.11 -17.64 1.51
N ALA A 106 1.43 -16.92 0.43
CA ALA A 106 2.74 -16.90 -0.21
C ALA A 106 3.09 -15.53 -0.83
N PRO A 107 3.26 -14.48 0.01
CA PRO A 107 3.43 -13.14 -0.50
C PRO A 107 4.82 -12.92 -1.10
N ASN A 108 4.89 -12.04 -2.10
CA ASN A 108 6.15 -11.51 -2.58
C ASN A 108 6.53 -10.28 -1.75
N LEU A 109 7.78 -10.22 -1.30
CA LEU A 109 8.31 -9.07 -0.58
C LEU A 109 8.91 -8.06 -1.56
N TYR A 110 8.51 -6.80 -1.41
CA TYR A 110 9.01 -5.68 -2.21
C TYR A 110 9.53 -4.57 -1.30
N HIS A 111 10.76 -4.13 -1.54
CA HIS A 111 11.31 -2.96 -0.87
C HIS A 111 11.00 -1.68 -1.64
N LEU A 112 10.78 -0.60 -0.90
CA LEU A 112 10.68 0.74 -1.47
C LEU A 112 12.09 1.33 -1.62
N GLU A 113 12.29 2.04 -2.72
CA GLU A 113 13.52 2.75 -3.01
C GLU A 113 13.29 4.27 -2.95
N ARG A 114 14.38 5.03 -2.75
CA ARG A 114 14.30 6.49 -2.84
C ARG A 114 13.99 6.87 -4.28
N SER A 115 13.01 7.75 -4.45
CA SER A 115 12.68 8.26 -5.78
C SER A 115 13.69 9.33 -6.22
N ASP A 116 14.10 9.28 -7.48
CA ASP A 116 14.84 10.37 -8.14
C ASP A 116 13.96 11.59 -8.47
N ARG A 117 12.65 11.49 -8.20
CA ARG A 117 11.72 12.60 -8.38
C ARG A 117 12.08 13.70 -7.38
N PRO A 118 12.39 14.93 -7.82
CA PRO A 118 12.74 16.00 -6.91
C PRO A 118 11.56 16.28 -5.97
N THR A 119 11.82 16.24 -4.66
CA THR A 119 10.88 16.66 -3.63
C THR A 119 10.49 18.11 -3.91
N LEU A 120 9.22 18.38 -4.22
CA LEU A 120 8.74 19.76 -4.31
C LEU A 120 8.81 20.36 -2.91
N ALA A 121 9.69 21.33 -2.71
CA ALA A 121 9.83 22.02 -1.44
C ALA A 121 8.47 22.58 -0.99
N PRO A 122 8.13 22.50 0.31
CA PRO A 122 6.91 23.11 0.83
C PRO A 122 6.97 24.63 0.57
N ARG A 123 5.86 25.17 0.03
CA ARG A 123 5.66 26.61 -0.13
C ARG A 123 5.39 27.29 1.20
#